data_AF-A0A8T4A9X5-F1
#
_entry.id   AF-A0A8T4A9X5-F1
#
_cell.length_a   1.000
_cell.length_b   1.000
_cell.length_c   1.000
_cell.angle_alpha   90.00
_cell.angle_beta   90.00
_cell.angle_gamma   90.00
#
_symmetry.space_group_name_H-M   'P 1'
#
loop_
_entity.id
_entity.type
_entity.pdbx_description
1 polymer ?
#
loop_
_entity_poly.entity_id
_entity_poly.type
_entity_poly.pdbx_seq_one_letter_code
_entity_poly.pdbx_strand_id
1 'polypeptide(L)' 'MGMTKVISLSDEAYDEMKSAKHKGESFSDVVIRVVGKSRRSLADFCGGWPGSDDEAKSIAKTLEADRKRFKARQADF' A
#
# COMPACT_ATOMS: atom_id res chain seq x y z
N MET A 1 -27.36 11.00 1.90
CA MET A 1 -26.70 10.95 3.23
C MET A 1 -26.78 9.52 3.72
N GLY A 2 -25.64 8.83 3.83
CA GLY A 2 -25.60 7.44 4.27
C GLY A 2 -25.95 7.32 5.75
N MET A 3 -26.51 6.19 6.16
CA MET A 3 -26.84 5.93 7.56
C MET A 3 -25.56 5.80 8.38
N THR A 4 -25.37 6.65 9.39
CA THR A 4 -24.30 6.47 10.38
C THR A 4 -24.65 5.32 11.32
N LYS A 5 -23.68 4.46 11.61
CA LYS A 5 -23.79 3.43 12.64
C LYS A 5 -22.86 3.79 13.78
N VAL A 6 -23.34 3.63 15.01
CA VAL A 6 -22.54 3.82 16.23
C VAL A 6 -22.06 2.44 16.68
N ILE A 7 -20.75 2.30 16.87
CA ILE A 7 -20.13 1.12 17.44
C ILE A 7 -19.36 1.54 18.69
N SER A 8 -19.41 0.70 19.73
CA SER A 8 -18.55 0.89 20.89
C SER A 8 -17.16 0.34 20.59
N LEU A 9 -16.13 1.11 20.94
CA LEU A 9 -14.73 0.72 20.84
C LEU A 9 -14.14 0.73 22.25
N SER A 10 -13.13 -0.13 22.50
CA SER A 10 -12.26 0.09 23.66
C SER A 10 -11.45 1.36 23.47
N ASP A 11 -11.00 1.96 24.56
CA ASP A 11 -10.14 3.16 24.51
C ASP A 11 -8.87 2.88 23.69
N GLU A 12 -8.26 1.71 23.89
CA GLU A 12 -7.10 1.25 23.11
C GLU A 12 -7.39 1.22 21.60
N ALA A 13 -8.54 0.65 21.18
CA ALA A 13 -8.89 0.58 19.77
C ALA A 13 -9.15 1.97 19.16
N TYR A 14 -9.71 2.89 19.96
CA TYR A 14 -9.91 4.27 19.52
C TYR A 14 -8.57 5.01 19.34
N ASP A 15 -7.63 4.85 20.28
CA ASP A 15 -6.33 5.50 20.23
C ASP A 15 -5.45 4.98 19.08
N GLU A 16 -5.48 3.66 18.82
CA GLU A 16 -4.87 3.07 17.63
C GLU A 16 -5.47 3.65 16.34
N MET A 17 -6.79 3.73 16.25
CA MET A 17 -7.47 4.28 15.08
C MET A 17 -7.17 5.78 14.89
N LYS A 18 -7.06 6.53 15.97
CA LYS A 18 -6.70 7.95 15.96
C LYS A 18 -5.26 8.16 15.51
N SER A 19 -4.34 7.31 15.94
CA SER A 19 -2.93 7.35 15.54
C SER A 19 -2.74 6.98 14.07
N ALA A 20 -3.57 6.07 13.56
CA ALA A 20 -3.56 5.68 12.15
C ALA A 20 -4.13 6.73 11.19
N LYS A 21 -4.76 7.80 11.70
CA LYS A 21 -5.50 8.80 10.91
C LYS A 21 -4.57 9.82 10.26
N HIS A 22 -4.70 10.00 8.94
CA HIS A 22 -3.97 11.03 8.20
C HIS A 22 -4.62 12.42 8.32
N LYS A 23 -3.86 13.47 8.00
CA LYS A 23 -4.34 14.86 8.04
C LYS A 23 -5.50 15.04 7.06
N GLY A 24 -6.65 15.48 7.55
CA GLY A 24 -7.87 15.71 6.75
C GLY A 24 -8.71 14.46 6.47
N GLU A 25 -8.29 13.28 6.95
CA GLU A 25 -9.04 12.03 6.83
C GLU A 25 -10.20 11.98 7.88
N SER A 26 -11.28 11.25 7.62
CA SER A 26 -12.32 10.94 8.63
C SER A 26 -12.09 9.55 9.25
N PHE A 27 -12.71 9.26 10.41
CA PHE A 27 -12.62 7.90 10.99
C PHE A 27 -13.25 6.83 10.09
N SER A 28 -14.30 7.17 9.34
CA SER A 28 -14.88 6.27 8.35
C SER A 28 -13.88 5.95 7.23
N ASP A 29 -13.09 6.94 6.78
CA ASP A 29 -12.05 6.72 5.77
C ASP A 29 -10.94 5.81 6.30
N VAL A 30 -10.52 5.98 7.56
CA VAL A 30 -9.54 5.09 8.20
C VAL A 30 -10.04 3.64 8.20
N VAL A 31 -11.29 3.42 8.62
CA VAL A 31 -11.89 2.08 8.65
C VAL A 31 -11.94 1.48 7.25
N ILE A 32 -12.35 2.25 6.24
CA ILE A 32 -12.39 1.77 4.85
C ILE A 32 -10.98 1.48 4.33
N ARG A 33 -9.99 2.30 4.64
CA ARG A 33 -8.59 2.12 4.21
C ARG A 33 -7.95 0.89 4.84
N VAL A 34 -8.21 0.64 6.12
CA VAL A 34 -7.60 -0.47 6.87
C VAL A 34 -8.32 -1.79 6.62
N VAL A 35 -9.65 -1.77 6.61
CA VAL A 35 -10.48 -2.99 6.52
C VAL A 35 -10.90 -3.29 5.07
N GLY A 36 -10.97 -2.26 4.22
CA GLY A 36 -11.36 -2.41 2.83
C GLY A 36 -10.42 -3.35 2.09
N LYS A 37 -10.99 -4.32 1.38
CA LYS A 37 -10.28 -5.26 0.50
C LYS A 37 -9.67 -4.59 -0.75
N SER A 38 -9.37 -3.30 -0.70
CA SER A 38 -8.63 -2.63 -1.76
C SER A 38 -7.22 -3.18 -1.73
N ARG A 39 -6.91 -4.13 -2.62
CA ARG A 39 -5.54 -4.40 -3.02
C ARG A 39 -5.01 -3.05 -3.49
N ARG A 40 -4.20 -2.36 -2.67
CA ARG A 40 -3.51 -1.15 -3.10
C ARG A 40 -2.92 -1.43 -4.47
N SER A 41 -3.29 -0.62 -5.45
CA SER A 41 -2.74 -0.80 -6.77
C SER A 41 -1.25 -0.53 -6.64
N LEU A 42 -0.40 -1.34 -7.26
CA LEU A 42 1.02 -0.98 -7.36
C LEU A 42 1.20 0.39 -8.03
N ALA A 43 0.21 0.83 -8.83
CA ALA A 43 0.18 2.15 -9.42
C ALA A 43 0.09 3.29 -8.39
N ASP A 44 -0.44 3.04 -7.19
CA ASP A 44 -0.52 4.06 -6.12
C ASP A 44 0.87 4.51 -5.64
N PHE A 45 1.92 3.75 -5.98
CA PHE A 45 3.31 4.05 -5.66
C PHE A 45 4.09 4.70 -6.83
N CYS A 46 3.48 4.86 -8.00
CA CYS A 46 4.13 5.49 -9.15
C CYS A 46 4.48 6.95 -8.85
N GLY A 47 5.70 7.36 -9.22
CA GLY A 47 6.17 8.74 -8.99
C GLY A 47 6.66 9.04 -7.57
N GLY A 48 6.58 8.08 -6.63
CA GLY A 48 7.11 8.25 -5.28
C GLY A 48 8.64 8.10 -5.16
N TRP A 49 9.33 7.74 -6.23
CA TRP A 49 10.79 7.57 -6.23
C TRP A 49 11.49 8.93 -6.39
N PRO A 50 12.34 9.35 -5.43
CA PRO A 50 12.99 10.66 -5.47
C PRO A 50 14.27 10.69 -6.33
N GLY A 51 14.71 9.55 -6.86
CA GLY A 51 15.95 9.45 -7.63
C GLY A 51 15.85 9.99 -9.06
N SER A 52 17.01 10.07 -9.71
CA SER A 52 17.13 10.63 -11.06
C SER A 52 16.66 9.66 -12.15
N ASP A 53 16.37 10.18 -13.34
CA ASP A 53 16.05 9.37 -14.52
C ASP A 53 17.19 8.41 -14.89
N ASP A 54 18.44 8.83 -14.72
CA ASP A 54 19.60 7.99 -15.05
C ASP A 54 19.78 6.84 -14.05
N GLU A 55 19.50 7.08 -12.78
CA GLU A 55 19.42 6.04 -11.77
C GLU A 55 18.29 5.05 -12.08
N ALA A 56 17.11 5.54 -12.45
CA ALA A 56 15.98 4.70 -12.86
C ALA A 56 16.32 3.82 -14.06
N LYS A 57 17.01 4.36 -15.08
CA LYS A 57 17.50 3.58 -16.24
C LYS A 57 18.50 2.50 -15.81
N SER A 58 19.41 2.81 -14.88
CA SER A 58 20.41 1.86 -14.37
C SER A 58 19.74 0.69 -13.62
N ILE A 59 18.76 0.99 -12.77
CA ILE A 59 17.95 0.00 -12.07
C ILE A 59 17.19 -0.88 -13.08
N ALA A 60 16.54 -0.26 -14.07
CA ALA A 60 15.80 -0.98 -15.11
C ALA A 60 16.69 -1.96 -15.88
N LYS A 61 17.91 -1.53 -16.25
CA LYS A 61 18.89 -2.39 -16.94
C LYS A 61 19.31 -3.59 -16.09
N THR A 62 19.54 -3.36 -14.79
CA THR A 62 19.89 -4.44 -13.84
C THR A 62 18.75 -5.46 -13.74
N LEU A 63 17.51 -4.98 -13.55
CA LEU A 63 16.33 -5.84 -13.49
C LEU A 63 16.13 -6.67 -14.77
N GLU A 64 16.41 -6.10 -15.94
CA GLU A 64 16.32 -6.82 -17.21
C GLU A 64 17.36 -7.95 -17.31
N ALA A 65 18.60 -7.69 -16.87
CA ALA A 65 19.65 -8.69 -16.81
C ALA A 65 19.30 -9.83 -15.85
N ASP A 66 18.75 -9.50 -14.70
CA ASP A 66 18.33 -10.49 -13.69
C ASP A 66 17.17 -11.34 -14.19
N ARG A 67 16.17 -10.74 -14.85
CA ARG A 67 15.06 -11.48 -15.48
C ARG A 67 15.53 -12.48 -16.53
N LYS A 68 16.53 -12.12 -17.34
CA LYS A 68 17.13 -13.03 -18.33
C LYS A 68 17.90 -14.18 -17.68
N ARG A 69 18.50 -13.94 -16.51
CA ARG A 69 19.23 -14.96 -15.72
C ARG A 69 18.30 -15.83 -14.89
N PHE A 70 17.10 -15.34 -14.58
CA PHE A 70 16.13 -16.04 -13.76
C PHE A 70 15.65 -17.31 -14.47
N LYS A 71 16.09 -18.46 -13.99
CA LYS A 71 15.47 -19.75 -14.29
C LYS A 71 14.50 -20.06 -13.16
N ALA A 72 13.20 -20.05 -13.46
CA ALA A 72 12.22 -20.61 -12.54
C ALA A 72 12.62 -22.07 -12.28
N ARG A 73 12.89 -22.41 -11.01
CA ARG A 73 13.03 -23.82 -10.64
C ARG A 73 11.66 -24.44 -10.91
N GLN A 74 11.62 -25.55 -11.65
CA GLN A 74 10.40 -26.36 -11.68
C GLN A 74 10.13 -26.77 -10.24
N ALA A 75 9.07 -26.22 -9.66
CA ALA A 75 8.51 -26.77 -8.45
C ALA A 75 7.60 -27.91 -8.91
N ASP A 76 8.07 -29.14 -8.70
CA ASP A 76 7.18 -30.30 -8.78
C ASP A 76 6.16 -30.17 -7.64
N PHE A 77 4.89 -30.03 -7.99
CA PHE A 77 3.75 -29.99 -7.08
C PHE A 77 3.07 -31.36 -7.00
#